data_AF-A0A1N7M133-F1
#
_entry.id   AF-A0A1N7M133-F1
#
_cell.length_a   1.000
_cell.length_b   1.000
_cell.length_c   1.000
_cell.angle_alpha   90.00
_cell.angle_beta   90.00
_cell.angle_gamma   90.00
#
_symmetry.space_group_name_H-M   'P 1'
#
loop_
_entity.id
_entity.type
_entity.pdbx_description
1 polymer ?
#
loop_
_entity_poly.entity_id
_entity_poly.type
_entity_poly.pdbx_seq_one_letter_code
_entity_poly.pdbx_strand_id
1 'polypeptide(L)'
;MVVILHPLVTGSAEIVVNAGSSSDENVVIADFLGMTLGDVARKLERRGYRLSFVTDHYLVFERQGRPLPRSRRGPTMFRRA
;
A
#
# COMPACT_ATOMS: atom_id res chain seq x y z
N MET A 1 -4.09 5.09 -4.48
CA MET A 1 -3.29 4.02 -5.14
C MET A 1 -3.50 2.73 -4.38
N VAL A 2 -3.65 1.62 -5.10
CA VAL A 2 -4.26 0.39 -4.58
C VAL A 2 -3.39 -0.83 -4.86
N VAL A 3 -3.22 -1.68 -3.83
CA VAL A 3 -2.62 -3.03 -3.93
C VAL A 3 -3.69 -4.07 -3.62
N ILE A 4 -3.82 -5.09 -4.47
CA ILE A 4 -4.79 -6.18 -4.34
C ILE A 4 -4.05 -7.50 -4.19
N LEU A 5 -4.39 -8.27 -3.16
CA LEU A 5 -3.83 -9.59 -2.90
C LEU A 5 -4.90 -10.68 -2.99
N HIS A 6 -4.54 -11.81 -3.59
CA HIS A 6 -5.36 -13.01 -3.67
C HIS A 6 -4.88 -14.04 -2.63
N PRO A 7 -5.68 -14.28 -1.58
CA PRO A 7 -5.36 -15.28 -0.57
C PRO A 7 -5.61 -16.71 -1.08
N LEU A 8 -4.75 -17.64 -0.67
CA LEU A 8 -4.99 -19.07 -0.74
C LEU A 8 -5.12 -19.62 0.68
N VAL A 9 -6.22 -20.32 0.95
CA VAL A 9 -6.43 -21.03 2.22
C VAL A 9 -5.73 -22.38 2.11
N THR A 10 -4.68 -22.58 2.91
CA THR A 10 -3.79 -23.74 2.77
C THR A 10 -4.23 -24.96 3.61
N GLY A 11 -5.42 -24.96 4.22
CA GLY A 11 -5.89 -26.00 5.14
C GLY A 11 -5.16 -26.04 6.50
N SER A 12 -4.01 -25.39 6.58
CA SER A 12 -3.35 -24.95 7.81
C SER A 12 -3.92 -23.59 8.21
N ALA A 13 -3.86 -23.19 9.47
CA ALA A 13 -4.42 -21.92 9.97
C ALA A 13 -3.81 -20.63 9.37
N GLU A 14 -3.04 -20.75 8.28
CA GLU A 14 -2.30 -19.68 7.63
C GLU A 14 -2.86 -19.40 6.23
N ILE A 15 -3.21 -18.13 6.00
CA ILE A 15 -3.64 -17.62 4.71
C ILE A 15 -2.44 -16.98 4.02
N VAL A 16 -2.09 -17.53 2.86
CA VAL A 16 -0.87 -17.19 2.13
C VAL A 16 -1.22 -16.44 0.85
N VAL A 17 -0.39 -15.46 0.45
CA VAL A 17 -0.55 -14.78 -0.83
C VAL A 17 -0.08 -15.69 -1.97
N ASN A 18 -0.99 -15.94 -2.92
CA ASN A 18 -0.70 -16.77 -4.10
C ASN A 18 -0.67 -15.98 -5.41
N ALA A 19 -1.37 -14.84 -5.46
CA ALA A 19 -1.35 -13.92 -6.60
C ALA A 19 -1.73 -12.51 -6.14
N GLY A 20 -1.57 -11.50 -7.01
CA GLY A 20 -1.86 -10.10 -6.68
C GLY A 20 -1.71 -9.17 -7.86
N SER A 21 -2.19 -7.95 -7.71
CA SER A 21 -2.01 -6.85 -8.66
C SER A 21 -1.76 -5.55 -7.90
N SER A 22 -0.90 -4.69 -8.44
CA SER A 22 -0.61 -3.38 -7.86
C SER A 22 -0.62 -2.32 -8.96
N SER A 23 -1.23 -1.18 -8.65
CA SER A 23 -1.11 0.06 -9.45
C SER A 23 0.10 0.91 -9.04
N ASP A 24 0.82 0.51 -7.98
CA ASP A 24 2.04 1.18 -7.50
C ASP A 24 3.28 0.46 -8.01
N GLU A 25 4.12 1.15 -8.78
CA GLU A 25 5.42 0.68 -9.27
C GLU A 25 6.41 0.32 -8.14
N ASN A 26 6.22 0.87 -6.94
CA ASN A 26 7.04 0.58 -5.76
C ASN A 26 6.62 -0.73 -5.04
N VAL A 27 5.61 -1.42 -5.55
CA VAL A 27 5.03 -2.64 -4.97
C VAL A 27 5.11 -3.74 -6.02
N VAL A 28 6.14 -4.58 -5.88
CA VAL A 28 6.32 -5.77 -6.71
C VAL A 28 5.61 -6.95 -6.04
N ILE A 29 4.54 -7.45 -6.65
CA ILE A 29 3.72 -8.53 -6.07
C ILE A 29 4.51 -9.83 -5.85
N ALA A 30 5.49 -10.10 -6.71
CA ALA A 30 6.36 -11.28 -6.60
C ALA A 30 7.09 -11.35 -5.24
N ASP A 31 7.37 -10.20 -4.61
CA ASP A 31 8.04 -10.13 -3.29
C ASP A 31 7.17 -10.64 -2.13
N PHE A 32 5.88 -10.88 -2.38
CA PHE A 32 4.92 -11.29 -1.35
C PHE A 32 4.38 -12.71 -1.54
N LEU A 33 4.66 -13.36 -2.68
CA LEU A 33 4.20 -14.71 -2.94
C LEU A 33 4.76 -15.68 -1.89
N GLY A 34 3.91 -16.56 -1.37
CA GLY A 34 4.29 -17.51 -0.31
C GLY A 34 4.36 -16.92 1.09
N MET A 35 4.17 -15.61 1.26
CA MET A 35 4.10 -14.98 2.58
C MET A 35 2.68 -15.03 3.15
N THR A 36 2.58 -15.05 4.48
CA THR A 36 1.28 -14.90 5.14
C THR A 36 0.73 -13.50 4.91
N LEU A 37 -0.60 -13.37 4.87
CA LEU A 37 -1.26 -12.06 4.78
C LEU A 37 -0.83 -11.09 5.89
N GLY A 38 -0.59 -11.60 7.09
CA GLY A 38 -0.14 -10.80 8.24
C GLY A 38 1.24 -10.19 8.01
N ASP A 39 2.18 -10.95 7.44
CA ASP A 39 3.52 -10.45 7.14
C ASP A 39 3.51 -9.41 6.03
N VAL A 40 2.70 -9.63 5.00
CA VAL A 40 2.54 -8.69 3.89
C VAL A 40 1.89 -7.39 4.38
N ALA A 41 0.85 -7.49 5.22
CA ALA A 41 0.22 -6.33 5.84
C ALA A 41 1.23 -5.48 6.62
N ARG A 42 2.03 -6.10 7.49
CA ARG A 42 3.07 -5.40 8.26
C ARG A 42 4.12 -4.72 7.37
N LYS A 43 4.52 -5.37 6.26
CA LYS A 43 5.47 -4.79 5.30
C LYS A 43 4.87 -3.56 4.60
N LEU A 44 3.61 -3.63 4.18
CA LEU A 44 2.94 -2.52 3.51
C LEU A 44 2.63 -1.37 4.49
N GLU A 45 2.21 -1.65 5.72
CA GLU A 45 2.00 -0.62 6.75
C GLU A 45 3.28 0.20 7.02
N ARG A 46 4.43 -0.47 7.14
CA ARG A 46 5.73 0.21 7.32
C ARG A 46 6.09 1.15 6.15
N ARG A 47 5.57 0.87 4.95
CA ARG A 47 5.74 1.72 3.76
C ARG A 47 4.68 2.83 3.67
N GLY A 48 3.78 2.93 4.64
CA GLY A 48 2.75 3.98 4.73
C GLY A 48 1.43 3.64 4.06
N TYR A 49 1.16 2.36 3.81
CA TYR A 49 -0.14 1.91 3.30
C TYR A 49 -1.08 1.66 4.47
N ARG A 50 -2.36 1.97 4.29
CA ARG A 50 -3.46 1.61 5.19
C ARG A 50 -4.26 0.46 4.59
N LEU A 51 -4.79 -0.39 5.45
CA LEU A 51 -5.65 -1.51 5.08
C LEU A 51 -7.09 -1.02 4.84
N SER A 52 -7.67 -1.42 3.72
CA SER A 52 -9.10 -1.31 3.42
C SER A 52 -9.64 -2.70 3.06
N PHE A 53 -10.61 -3.19 3.83
CA PHE A 53 -11.17 -4.52 3.63
C PHE A 53 -12.38 -4.41 2.71
N VAL A 54 -12.36 -5.14 1.58
CA VAL A 54 -13.52 -5.26 0.68
C VAL A 54 -13.81 -6.74 0.50
N THR A 55 -14.85 -7.25 1.15
CA THR A 55 -15.25 -8.66 1.06
C THR A 55 -15.92 -8.93 -0.30
N ASP A 56 -15.82 -10.10 -0.95
CA ASP A 56 -15.70 -11.47 -0.39
C ASP A 56 -14.36 -12.22 -0.56
N HIS A 57 -13.38 -11.76 -1.36
CA HIS A 57 -12.08 -12.49 -1.50
C HIS A 57 -10.83 -11.60 -1.67
N TYR A 58 -10.93 -10.28 -1.46
CA TYR A 58 -9.84 -9.36 -1.80
C TYR A 58 -9.45 -8.45 -0.65
N LEU A 59 -8.14 -8.33 -0.44
CA LEU A 59 -7.57 -7.34 0.46
C LEU A 59 -7.05 -6.17 -0.36
N VAL A 60 -7.54 -4.96 -0.05
CA VAL A 60 -7.25 -3.74 -0.78
C VAL A 60 -6.43 -2.81 0.12
N PHE A 61 -5.18 -2.54 -0.22
CA PHE A 61 -4.35 -1.59 0.54
C PHE A 61 -4.38 -0.22 -0.13
N GLU A 62 -4.69 0.82 0.64
CA GLU A 62 -4.67 2.20 0.20
C GLU A 62 -3.42 2.92 0.69
N ARG A 63 -2.62 3.46 -0.22
CA ARG A 63 -1.52 4.37 0.17
C ARG A 63 -2.08 5.75 0.48
N GLN A 64 -1.95 6.21 1.72
CA GLN A 64 -2.11 7.64 1.99
C GLN A 64 -0.95 8.38 1.32
N GLY A 65 -1.26 9.24 0.36
CA GLY A 65 -0.29 10.23 -0.09
C GLY A 65 0.14 11.01 1.14
N ARG A 66 1.44 10.97 1.50
CA ARG A 66 1.97 11.99 2.41
C ARG A 66 1.50 13.32 1.85
N PRO A 67 0.88 14.22 2.64
CA PRO A 67 0.62 15.55 2.13
C PRO A 67 1.96 16.06 1.62
N LEU A 68 2.05 16.25 0.30
CA LEU A 68 3.22 16.87 -0.32
C LEU A 68 3.47 18.12 0.51
N PRO A 69 4.69 18.34 1.05
CA PRO A 69 4.97 19.56 1.76
C PRO A 69 4.56 20.69 0.82
N ARG A 70 3.50 21.43 1.19
CA ARG A 70 3.04 22.59 0.44
C ARG A 70 4.28 23.43 0.25
N SER A 71 4.76 23.52 -1.00
CA SER A 71 5.77 24.49 -1.38
C SER A 71 5.28 25.82 -0.83
N ARG A 72 5.95 26.28 0.22
CA ARG A 72 5.64 27.53 0.90
C ARG A 72 6.04 28.64 -0.08
N ARG A 73 5.19 28.90 -1.08
CA ARG A 73 5.20 30.17 -1.82
C ARG A 73 4.72 31.23 -0.83
N GLY A 74 5.61 31.63 0.07
CA GLY A 74 5.47 32.91 0.73
C GLY A 74 5.47 33.99 -0.36
N PRO A 75 4.70 35.07 -0.20
CA PRO A 75 4.74 36.17 -1.16
C PRO A 75 6.15 36.74 -1.15
N THR A 76 6.88 36.61 -2.25
CA THR A 76 8.09 37.40 -2.48
C THR A 76 7.62 38.84 -2.64
N MET A 77 7.57 39.59 -1.53
CA MET A 77 7.47 41.04 -1.58
C MET A 77 8.74 41.56 -2.23
N PHE A 78 8.66 41.84 -3.53
CA PHE A 78 9.60 42.75 -4.16
C PHE A 78 9.34 44.15 -3.59
N ARG A 79 10.09 44.51 -2.55
CA ARG A 79 10.24 45.89 -2.12
C ARG A 79 11.11 46.59 -3.16
N ARG A 80 10.55 47.60 -3.82
CA ARG A 80 11.28 48.54 -4.69
C ARG A 80 12.45 49.18 -3.94
N ALA A 81 13.56 49.31 -4.63
CA ALA A 81 14.42 50.49 -4.62
C ALA A 81 14.85 50.74 -6.07
#